data_AF-A0A1F7PLQ8-F1
#
_entry.id   AF-A0A1F7PLQ8-F1
#
_cell.length_a   1.000
_cell.length_b   1.000
_cell.length_c   1.000
_cell.angle_alpha   90.00
_cell.angle_beta   90.00
_cell.angle_gamma   90.00
#
_symmetry.space_group_name_H-M   'P 1'
#
loop_
_entity.id
_entity.type
_entity.pdbx_description
1 polymer ?
#
loop_
_entity_poly.entity_id
_entity_poly.type
_entity_poly.pdbx_seq_one_letter_code
_entity_poly.pdbx_strand_id
1 'polypeptide(L)'
;VAEYSRIDPLPTLEVLSRNKQIPLGALARFILARYATSGSDALLEIGPRVVRQMGEIVREAEAAGSDDARLRAYAALKAIIAWLQVPLDDPHWRPGGRVAQAP
;
A
#
# COMPACT_ATOMS: atom_id res chain seq x y z
N VAL A 1 -2.65 14.03 -16.66
CA VAL A 1 -3.63 13.55 -17.66
C VAL A 1 -3.48 14.30 -18.99
N ALA A 2 -3.53 15.64 -19.01
CA ALA A 2 -3.50 16.45 -20.24
C ALA A 2 -2.28 16.22 -21.15
N GLU A 3 -1.08 16.00 -20.60
CA GLU A 3 0.11 15.83 -21.44
C GLU A 3 0.29 14.39 -21.95
N TYR A 4 -0.03 13.41 -21.12
CA TYR A 4 0.02 11.99 -21.49
C TYR A 4 -1.06 11.56 -22.48
N SER A 5 -2.15 12.33 -22.61
CA SER A 5 -3.22 12.06 -23.59
C SER A 5 -2.84 12.42 -25.02
N ARG A 6 -1.71 13.11 -25.23
CA ARG A 6 -1.18 13.45 -26.55
C ARG A 6 -0.17 12.44 -27.08
N ILE A 7 0.25 11.50 -26.24
CA ILE A 7 1.25 10.49 -26.58
C ILE A 7 0.50 9.27 -27.11
N ASP A 8 0.89 8.80 -28.31
CA ASP A 8 0.46 7.50 -28.80
C ASP A 8 1.26 6.39 -28.09
N PRO A 9 0.63 5.53 -27.27
CA PRO A 9 1.35 4.48 -26.55
C PRO A 9 1.62 3.25 -27.42
N LEU A 10 0.97 3.09 -28.59
CA LEU A 10 1.05 1.88 -29.40
C LEU A 10 2.47 1.52 -29.83
N PRO A 11 3.33 2.44 -30.31
CA PRO A 11 4.69 2.10 -30.71
C PRO A 11 5.50 1.45 -29.59
N THR A 12 5.37 1.96 -28.36
CA THR A 12 6.05 1.38 -27.19
C THR A 12 5.48 0.01 -26.84
N LEU A 13 4.14 -0.14 -26.85
CA LEU A 13 3.50 -1.42 -26.53
C LEU A 13 3.81 -2.50 -27.56
N GLU A 14 3.92 -2.15 -28.84
CA GLU A 14 4.32 -3.08 -29.90
C GLU A 14 5.75 -3.57 -29.74
N VAL A 15 6.70 -2.68 -29.41
CA VAL A 15 8.09 -3.07 -29.10
C VAL A 15 8.12 -4.02 -27.90
N LEU A 16 7.39 -3.70 -26.83
CA LEU A 16 7.30 -4.56 -25.66
C LEU A 16 6.64 -5.91 -25.98
N SER A 17 5.56 -5.92 -26.76
CA SER A 17 4.86 -7.11 -27.19
C SER A 17 5.80 -8.07 -27.93
N ARG A 18 6.59 -7.56 -28.88
CA ARG A 18 7.60 -8.36 -29.59
C ARG A 18 8.72 -8.86 -28.68
N ASN A 19 9.26 -7.99 -27.83
CA ASN A 19 10.36 -8.35 -26.93
C ASN A 19 9.97 -9.38 -25.88
N LYS A 20 8.71 -9.36 -25.42
CA LYS A 20 8.19 -10.25 -24.39
C LYS A 20 7.43 -11.45 -24.95
N GLN A 21 7.20 -11.50 -26.27
CA GLN A 21 6.39 -12.53 -26.93
C GLN A 21 4.98 -12.63 -26.31
N ILE A 22 4.38 -11.49 -25.99
CA ILE A 22 3.04 -11.39 -25.41
C ILE A 22 2.13 -10.72 -26.45
N PRO A 23 0.93 -11.26 -26.75
CA PRO A 23 -0.01 -10.61 -27.66
C PRO A 23 -0.32 -9.18 -27.22
N LEU A 24 -0.26 -8.22 -28.16
CA LEU A 24 -0.42 -6.79 -27.87
C LEU A 24 -1.69 -6.48 -27.07
N GLY A 25 -2.83 -7.08 -27.44
CA GLY A 25 -4.09 -6.90 -26.73
C GLY A 25 -4.08 -7.45 -25.30
N ALA A 26 -3.35 -8.54 -25.04
CA ALA A 26 -3.20 -9.09 -23.69
C ALA A 26 -2.32 -8.19 -22.82
N LEU A 27 -1.23 -7.67 -23.39
CA LEU A 27 -0.33 -6.72 -22.72
C LEU A 27 -1.07 -5.41 -22.38
N ALA A 28 -1.83 -4.85 -23.32
CA ALA A 28 -2.63 -3.65 -23.09
C ALA A 28 -3.68 -3.85 -21.99
N ARG A 29 -4.41 -4.98 -22.02
CA ARG A 29 -5.40 -5.32 -20.97
C ARG A 29 -4.75 -5.46 -19.60
N PHE A 30 -3.59 -6.10 -19.52
CA PHE A 30 -2.83 -6.22 -18.27
C PHE A 30 -2.42 -4.86 -17.72
N ILE A 31 -1.83 -3.98 -18.54
CA ILE A 31 -1.36 -2.66 -18.11
C ILE A 31 -2.54 -1.81 -17.62
N LEU A 32 -3.65 -1.81 -18.35
CA LEU A 32 -4.87 -1.07 -17.98
C LEU A 32 -5.48 -1.61 -16.69
N ALA A 33 -5.60 -2.94 -16.56
CA ALA A 33 -6.10 -3.57 -15.33
C ALA A 33 -5.18 -3.23 -14.15
N ARG A 34 -3.87 -3.39 -14.30
CA ARG A 34 -2.87 -3.06 -13.27
C ARG A 34 -2.91 -1.59 -12.88
N TYR A 35 -3.03 -0.67 -13.83
CA TYR A 35 -3.12 0.76 -13.54
C TYR A 35 -4.42 1.09 -12.79
N ALA A 36 -5.56 0.57 -13.25
CA ALA A 36 -6.85 0.76 -12.61
C ALA A 36 -6.91 0.16 -11.19
N THR A 37 -6.25 -0.98 -10.96
CA THR A 37 -6.19 -1.60 -9.62
C THR A 37 -5.09 -1.01 -8.76
N SER A 38 -4.04 -0.39 -9.31
CA SER A 38 -2.86 0.05 -8.54
C SER A 38 -3.18 1.03 -7.40
N GLY A 39 -4.19 1.89 -7.57
CA GLY A 39 -4.69 2.77 -6.50
C GLY A 39 -5.32 1.99 -5.35
N SER A 40 -6.05 0.92 -5.65
CA SER A 40 -6.65 0.02 -4.67
C SER A 40 -5.64 -0.97 -4.10
N ASP A 41 -4.71 -1.49 -4.89
CA ASP A 41 -3.66 -2.44 -4.48
C ASP A 41 -2.70 -1.81 -3.46
N ALA A 42 -2.33 -0.54 -3.64
CA ALA A 42 -1.52 0.17 -2.64
C ALA A 42 -2.25 0.33 -1.29
N LEU A 43 -3.58 0.49 -1.31
CA LEU A 43 -4.43 0.50 -0.12
C LEU A 43 -4.62 -0.92 0.45
N LEU A 44 -4.75 -1.94 -0.40
CA LEU A 44 -4.94 -3.34 -0.02
C LEU A 44 -3.66 -3.98 0.53
N GLU A 45 -2.46 -3.54 0.14
CA GLU A 45 -1.18 -4.06 0.62
C GLU A 45 -0.74 -3.50 1.99
N ILE A 46 -1.31 -2.35 2.40
CA ILE A 46 -1.03 -1.77 3.74
C ILE A 46 -1.57 -2.70 4.83
N GLY A 47 -2.77 -3.26 4.66
CA GLY A 47 -3.39 -4.16 5.63
C GLY A 47 -2.54 -5.39 5.95
N PRO A 48 -2.19 -6.25 4.97
CA PRO A 48 -1.36 -7.43 5.17
C PRO A 48 0.04 -7.10 5.72
N ARG A 49 0.63 -5.95 5.34
CA ARG A 49 1.93 -5.52 5.89
C ARG A 49 1.82 -5.18 7.37
N VAL A 50 0.84 -4.37 7.77
CA VAL A 50 0.64 -3.97 9.16
C VAL A 50 0.30 -5.18 10.04
N VAL A 51 -0.53 -6.10 9.54
CA VAL A 51 -0.84 -7.36 10.24
C VAL A 51 0.42 -8.22 10.46
N ARG A 52 1.30 -8.33 9.45
CA ARG A 52 2.59 -9.03 9.62
C ARG A 52 3.47 -8.39 10.69
N GLN A 53 3.58 -7.06 10.68
CA GLN A 53 4.33 -6.32 11.70
C GLN A 53 3.77 -6.53 13.11
N MET A 54 2.45 -6.52 13.29
CA MET A 54 1.83 -6.81 14.59
C MET A 54 2.15 -8.22 15.07
N GLY A 55 2.11 -9.21 14.17
CA GLY A 55 2.48 -10.60 14.48
C GLY A 55 3.95 -10.75 14.88
N GLU A 56 4.86 -10.01 14.25
CA GLU A 56 6.28 -9.96 14.62
C GLU A 56 6.49 -9.47 16.06
N ILE A 57 5.85 -8.36 16.43
CA ILE A 57 5.92 -7.78 17.79
C ILE A 57 5.47 -8.80 18.85
N VAL A 58 4.37 -9.51 18.61
CA VAL A 58 3.87 -10.54 19.53
C VAL A 58 4.87 -11.68 19.65
N ARG A 59 5.33 -12.21 18.52
CA ARG A 59 6.28 -13.34 18.49
C ARG A 59 7.59 -13.01 19.20
N GLU A 60 8.12 -11.80 19.03
CA GLU A 60 9.34 -11.36 19.73
C GLU A 60 9.14 -11.28 21.24
N ALA A 61 8.00 -10.75 21.69
CA ALA A 61 7.68 -10.70 23.11
C ALA A 61 7.45 -12.08 23.72
N GLU A 62 6.82 -12.99 22.98
CA GLU A 62 6.66 -14.39 23.39
C GLU A 62 8.00 -15.11 23.49
N ALA A 63 8.89 -14.93 22.51
CA ALA A 63 10.23 -15.51 22.53
C ALA A 63 11.08 -15.01 23.70
N ALA A 64 10.90 -13.75 24.10
CA ALA A 64 11.56 -13.17 25.28
C ALA A 64 10.99 -13.70 26.61
N GLY A 65 9.74 -14.19 26.62
CA GLY A 65 9.15 -14.91 27.75
C GLY A 65 8.94 -14.10 29.05
N SER A 66 8.98 -12.77 28.99
CA SER A 66 8.87 -11.90 30.18
C SER A 66 7.65 -10.98 30.12
N ASP A 67 7.09 -10.66 31.29
CA ASP A 67 5.96 -9.73 31.40
C ASP A 67 6.33 -8.33 30.93
N ASP A 68 7.56 -7.91 31.19
CA ASP A 68 8.13 -6.67 30.68
C ASP A 68 8.13 -6.61 29.15
N ALA A 69 8.50 -7.71 28.47
CA ALA A 69 8.45 -7.79 27.02
C ALA A 69 7.00 -7.77 26.50
N ARG A 70 6.08 -8.46 27.17
CA ARG A 70 4.64 -8.45 26.84
C ARG A 70 4.04 -7.05 26.98
N LEU A 71 4.37 -6.31 28.04
CA LEU A 71 3.92 -4.94 28.26
C LEU A 71 4.42 -3.99 27.17
N ARG A 72 5.71 -4.11 26.78
CA ARG A 72 6.26 -3.34 25.66
C ARG A 72 5.57 -3.65 24.34
N ALA A 73 5.33 -4.93 24.05
CA ALA A 73 4.57 -5.35 22.87
C ALA A 73 3.14 -4.79 22.88
N TYR A 74 2.45 -4.87 24.01
CA TYR A 74 1.10 -4.31 24.15
C TYR A 74 1.07 -2.81 23.85
N ALA A 75 2.03 -2.05 24.39
CA ALA A 75 2.13 -0.61 24.14
C ALA A 75 2.34 -0.30 22.64
N ALA A 76 3.22 -1.06 21.97
CA ALA A 76 3.46 -0.92 20.53
C ALA A 76 2.23 -1.26 19.70
N LEU A 77 1.54 -2.36 20.01
CA LEU A 77 0.30 -2.76 19.34
C LEU A 77 -0.80 -1.70 19.52
N LYS A 78 -0.93 -1.15 20.73
CA LYS A 78 -1.88 -0.06 21.01
C LYS A 78 -1.61 1.17 20.14
N ALA A 79 -0.35 1.54 19.94
CA ALA A 79 0.02 2.66 19.08
C ALA A 79 -0.34 2.41 17.61
N ILE A 80 -0.09 1.19 17.10
CA ILE A 80 -0.46 0.78 15.73
C ILE A 80 -1.98 0.83 15.57
N ILE A 81 -2.74 0.27 16.51
CA ILE A 81 -4.22 0.28 16.47
C ILE A 81 -4.74 1.72 16.48
N ALA A 82 -4.21 2.58 17.35
CA ALA A 82 -4.62 3.98 17.42
C ALA A 82 -4.40 4.71 16.09
N TRP A 83 -3.28 4.45 15.41
CA TRP A 83 -3.03 5.01 14.07
C TRP A 83 -4.02 4.49 13.02
N LEU A 84 -4.36 3.19 13.07
CA LEU A 84 -5.33 2.58 12.16
C LEU A 84 -6.77 3.07 12.39
N GLN A 85 -7.10 3.55 13.58
CA GLN A 85 -8.42 4.11 13.90
C GLN A 85 -8.64 5.51 13.30
N VAL A 86 -7.59 6.32 13.13
CA VAL A 86 -7.67 7.69 12.57
C VAL A 86 -8.51 7.78 11.28
N PRO A 87 -8.28 6.99 10.22
CA PRO A 87 -9.09 7.05 9.00
C PRO A 87 -10.53 6.51 9.18
N LEU A 88 -10.80 5.75 10.24
CA LEU A 88 -12.15 5.25 10.54
C LEU A 88 -12.98 6.33 11.27
N ASP A 89 -12.32 7.13 12.11
CA ASP A 89 -12.96 8.17 12.92
C ASP A 89 -13.08 9.52 12.17
N ASP A 90 -12.26 9.75 11.14
CA ASP A 90 -12.27 10.96 10.32
C ASP A 90 -12.64 10.67 8.85
N PRO A 91 -13.89 10.95 8.42
CA PRO A 91 -14.34 10.78 7.03
C PRO A 91 -13.56 11.62 6.00
N HIS A 92 -12.88 12.68 6.44
CA HIS A 92 -12.12 13.58 5.59
C HIS A 92 -10.62 13.25 5.54
N TRP A 93 -10.17 12.23 6.26
CA TRP A 93 -8.78 11.82 6.25
C TRP A 93 -8.30 11.44 4.83
N ARG A 94 -7.08 11.86 4.48
CA ARG A 94 -6.43 11.56 3.19
C ARG A 94 -4.97 11.14 3.44
N PRO A 95 -4.50 10.03 2.85
CA PRO A 95 -3.10 9.64 2.92
C PRO A 95 -2.19 10.75 2.34
N GLY A 96 -1.17 11.17 3.08
CA GLY A 96 -0.16 12.14 2.60
C GLY A 96 -0.56 13.62 2.70
N GLY A 97 -1.66 13.96 3.38
CA GLY A 97 -1.96 15.36 3.71
C GLY A 97 -0.93 15.94 4.68
N ARG A 98 -0.21 17.00 4.27
CA ARG A 98 0.64 17.76 5.21
C ARG A 98 -0.26 18.34 6.30
N VAL A 99 0.04 18.02 7.55
CA VAL A 99 -0.54 18.72 8.71
C VAL A 99 -0.14 20.18 8.56
N ALA A 100 -1.09 21.06 8.28
CA ALA A 100 -0.83 22.49 8.32
C ALA A 100 -0.43 22.82 9.75
N GLN A 101 0.83 23.21 9.97
CA GLN A 101 1.23 23.80 11.23
C GLN A 101 0.47 25.13 11.34
N ALA A 102 -0.38 25.23 12.36
CA ALA A 102 -1.06 26.47 12.73
C ALA A 102 -0.03 27.47 13.31
N PRO A 103 -0.26 28.79 13.14
CA PRO A 103 0.71 29.85 13.44
C PRO A 103 1.07 29.97 14.93
#